data_AF-A0A1L2K1T3-F1
#
_entry.id   AF-A0A1L2K1T3-F1
#
_cell.length_a   1.000
_cell.length_b   1.000
_cell.length_c   1.000
_cell.angle_alpha   90.00
_cell.angle_beta   90.00
_cell.angle_gamma   90.00
#
_symmetry.space_group_name_H-M   'P 1'
#
loop_
_entity.id
_entity.type
_entity.pdbx_description
1 polymer ?
#
loop_
_entity_poly.entity_id
_entity_poly.type
_entity_poly.pdbx_seq_one_letter_code
_entity_poly.pdbx_strand_id
1 'polypeptide(L)'
;MTSSIHFFSPAVYGLVLAGATWTWQLVAVLVAFALWGIASHAFGAVQDVEADRAADISSIATARGARWTVRFALVAYALAGVAMLLTAWPGPLAAVLVIPYLVVCWPYRNVTDAESDRATAGWNRFLWLNQIAGFGTTMLLIWWWFLSA
;
A
#
# COMPACT_ATOMS: atom_id res chain seq x y z
N MET A 1 0.19 -13.64 11.46
CA MET A 1 -0.19 -12.20 11.47
C MET A 1 0.77 -11.46 10.56
N THR A 2 0.31 -10.50 9.74
CA THR A 2 1.19 -9.70 8.89
C THR A 2 1.56 -8.40 9.61
N SER A 3 2.80 -7.94 9.49
CA SER A 3 3.25 -6.65 10.06
C SER A 3 2.33 -5.50 9.62
N SER A 4 1.82 -5.53 8.38
CA SER A 4 0.98 -4.49 7.78
C SER A 4 -0.39 -4.24 8.42
N ILE A 5 -0.80 -5.03 9.42
CA ILE A 5 -2.13 -4.88 10.04
C ILE A 5 -2.33 -3.49 10.66
N HIS A 6 -1.25 -2.88 11.18
CA HIS A 6 -1.27 -1.57 11.82
C HIS A 6 -1.67 -0.43 10.88
N PHE A 7 -1.59 -0.62 9.56
CA PHE A 7 -2.02 0.40 8.60
C PHE A 7 -3.55 0.52 8.53
N PHE A 8 -4.27 -0.60 8.52
CA PHE A 8 -5.71 -0.59 8.24
C PHE A 8 -6.57 -0.97 9.44
N SER A 9 -6.04 -1.68 10.45
CA SER A 9 -6.81 -2.08 11.61
C SER A 9 -7.37 -0.91 12.45
N PRO A 10 -6.73 0.27 12.54
CA PRO A 10 -7.35 1.42 13.20
C PRO A 10 -8.63 1.88 12.51
N ALA A 11 -8.68 1.83 11.17
CA ALA A 11 -9.89 2.15 10.41
C ALA A 11 -11.00 1.12 10.67
N VAL A 12 -10.66 -0.18 10.66
CA VAL A 12 -11.60 -1.25 11.01
C VAL A 12 -12.16 -1.06 12.41
N TYR A 13 -11.29 -0.78 13.39
CA TYR A 13 -11.70 -0.54 14.77
C TYR A 13 -12.63 0.68 14.88
N GLY A 14 -12.29 1.78 14.20
CA GLY A 14 -13.13 2.98 14.16
C GLY A 14 -14.53 2.72 13.59
N LEU A 15 -14.62 1.92 12.51
CA LEU A 15 -15.89 1.53 11.90
C LEU A 15 -16.74 0.67 12.85
N VAL A 16 -16.13 -0.29 13.56
CA VAL A 16 -16.80 -1.10 14.57
C VAL A 16 -17.33 -0.22 15.70
N LEU A 17 -16.49 0.67 16.24
CA LEU A 17 -16.86 1.56 17.33
C LEU A 17 -18.00 2.52 16.94
N ALA A 18 -18.01 2.98 15.69
CA ALA A 18 -19.05 3.85 15.16
C ALA A 18 -20.36 3.11 14.80
N GLY A 19 -20.41 1.79 14.95
CA GLY A 19 -21.58 0.99 14.56
C GLY A 19 -21.86 1.01 13.05
N ALA A 20 -20.80 1.08 12.23
CA ALA A 20 -20.93 1.19 10.78
C ALA A 20 -21.64 -0.03 10.15
N THR A 21 -22.49 0.23 9.16
CA THR A 21 -23.11 -0.82 8.34
C THR A 21 -22.07 -1.40 7.38
N TRP A 22 -21.87 -2.71 7.44
CA TRP A 22 -20.92 -3.42 6.59
C TRP A 22 -21.52 -3.70 5.21
N THR A 23 -21.13 -2.88 4.23
CA THR A 23 -21.45 -3.10 2.82
C THR A 23 -20.28 -3.77 2.11
N TRP A 24 -20.56 -4.42 0.99
CA TRP A 24 -19.51 -5.05 0.19
C TRP A 24 -18.52 -4.00 -0.35
N GLN A 25 -18.99 -2.78 -0.65
CA GLN A 25 -18.14 -1.67 -1.10
C GLN A 25 -17.21 -1.19 0.03
N LEU A 26 -17.69 -1.13 1.27
CA LEU A 26 -16.84 -0.80 2.43
C LEU A 26 -15.77 -1.87 2.63
N VAL A 27 -16.12 -3.15 2.49
CA VAL A 27 -15.14 -4.24 2.52
C VAL A 27 -14.11 -4.09 1.40
N ALA A 28 -14.52 -3.70 0.19
CA ALA A 28 -13.60 -3.43 -0.91
C ALA A 28 -12.61 -2.28 -0.59
N VAL A 29 -13.07 -1.20 0.06
CA VAL A 29 -12.19 -0.11 0.55
C VAL A 29 -11.14 -0.66 1.52
N LEU A 30 -11.55 -1.48 2.49
CA LEU A 30 -10.63 -2.04 3.50
C LEU A 30 -9.64 -3.03 2.89
N VAL A 31 -10.09 -3.85 1.94
CA VAL A 31 -9.21 -4.76 1.19
C VAL A 31 -8.19 -3.96 0.37
N ALA A 32 -8.62 -2.90 -0.32
CA ALA A 32 -7.71 -2.01 -1.03
C ALA A 32 -6.68 -1.38 -0.09
N PHE A 33 -7.11 -0.89 1.08
CA PHE A 33 -6.21 -0.29 2.06
C PHE A 33 -5.21 -1.31 2.64
N ALA A 34 -5.67 -2.53 2.92
CA ALA A 34 -4.79 -3.61 3.36
C ALA A 34 -3.76 -4.00 2.29
N LEU A 35 -4.19 -4.16 1.03
CA LEU A 35 -3.29 -4.48 -0.10
C LEU A 35 -2.26 -3.38 -0.33
N TRP A 36 -2.67 -2.11 -0.26
CA TRP A 36 -1.77 -0.96 -0.32
C TRP A 36 -0.76 -0.99 0.83
N GLY A 37 -1.19 -1.22 2.07
CA GLY A 37 -0.29 -1.31 3.23
C GLY A 37 0.70 -2.48 3.13
N ILE A 38 0.26 -3.63 2.61
CA ILE A 38 1.12 -4.77 2.31
C ILE A 38 2.19 -4.40 1.27
N ALA A 39 1.78 -3.74 0.19
CA ALA A 39 2.68 -3.33 -0.89
C ALA A 39 3.73 -2.31 -0.41
N SER A 40 3.28 -1.29 0.33
CA SER A 40 4.14 -0.26 0.92
C SER A 40 5.17 -0.85 1.88
N HIS A 41 4.73 -1.72 2.80
CA HIS A 41 5.64 -2.37 3.74
C HIS A 41 6.60 -3.33 3.05
N ALA A 42 6.15 -4.06 2.02
CA ALA A 42 7.01 -4.96 1.26
C ALA A 42 8.09 -4.20 0.49
N PHE A 43 7.72 -3.13 -0.23
CA PHE A 43 8.70 -2.32 -0.96
C PHE A 43 9.67 -1.60 -0.02
N GLY A 44 9.19 -1.06 1.09
CA GLY A 44 10.03 -0.41 2.10
C GLY A 44 11.10 -1.35 2.67
N ALA A 45 10.76 -2.61 2.92
CA ALA A 45 11.72 -3.61 3.41
C ALA A 45 12.85 -3.95 2.41
N VAL A 46 12.71 -3.59 1.13
CA VAL A 46 13.74 -3.89 0.12
C VAL A 46 15.01 -3.08 0.38
N GLN A 47 14.90 -1.84 0.85
CA GLN A 47 16.09 -1.00 1.06
C GLN A 47 16.99 -1.53 2.20
N ASP A 48 16.44 -2.35 3.09
CA ASP A 48 17.08 -2.78 4.34
C ASP A 48 17.58 -4.24 4.29
N VAL A 49 17.57 -4.92 3.14
CA VAL A 49 17.89 -6.37 3.04
C VAL A 49 19.23 -6.75 3.69
N GLU A 50 20.30 -6.02 3.39
CA GLU A 50 21.63 -6.31 3.98
C GLU A 50 21.68 -5.98 5.47
N ALA A 51 21.08 -4.85 5.88
CA ALA A 51 21.04 -4.42 7.28
C ALA A 51 20.21 -5.39 8.14
N ASP A 52 19.03 -5.78 7.66
CA ASP A 52 18.15 -6.77 8.30
C ASP A 52 18.88 -8.11 8.47
N ARG A 53 19.61 -8.58 7.44
CA ARG A 53 20.41 -9.82 7.54
C ARG A 53 21.52 -9.72 8.56
N ALA A 54 22.23 -8.59 8.59
CA ALA A 54 23.29 -8.36 9.58
C ALA A 54 22.75 -8.31 11.02
N ALA A 55 21.50 -7.89 11.18
CA ALA A 55 20.80 -7.79 12.46
C ALA A 55 19.96 -9.03 12.83
N ASP A 56 20.02 -10.11 12.03
CA ASP A 56 19.19 -11.32 12.19
C ASP A 56 17.66 -11.04 12.21
N ILE A 57 17.23 -10.05 11.41
CA ILE A 57 15.83 -9.65 11.21
C ILE A 57 15.25 -10.34 9.96
N SER A 58 14.18 -11.10 10.15
CA SER A 58 13.46 -11.79 9.07
C SER A 58 12.32 -10.94 8.50
N SER A 59 12.64 -9.99 7.61
CA SER A 59 11.65 -9.30 6.78
C SER A 59 11.23 -10.14 5.56
N ILE A 60 10.17 -9.72 4.86
CA ILE A 60 9.75 -10.37 3.61
C ILE A 60 10.86 -10.33 2.55
N ALA A 61 11.64 -9.24 2.54
CA ALA A 61 12.73 -9.03 1.61
C ALA A 61 13.93 -9.92 1.93
N THR A 62 14.27 -10.13 3.20
CA THR A 62 15.34 -11.07 3.56
C THR A 62 14.93 -12.53 3.35
N ALA A 63 13.66 -12.87 3.60
CA ALA A 63 13.12 -14.23 3.45
C ALA A 63 12.87 -14.68 2.00
N ARG A 64 12.47 -13.76 1.10
CA ARG A 64 12.12 -14.07 -0.30
C ARG A 64 13.06 -13.44 -1.33
N GLY A 65 13.94 -12.55 -0.92
CA GLY A 65 14.82 -11.76 -1.77
C GLY A 65 14.18 -10.46 -2.27
N ALA A 66 15.04 -9.49 -2.61
CA ALA A 66 14.67 -8.15 -3.03
C ALA A 66 13.82 -8.17 -4.31
N ARG A 67 14.25 -8.94 -5.32
CA ARG A 67 13.57 -9.04 -6.62
C ARG A 67 12.13 -9.53 -6.50
N TRP A 68 11.93 -10.62 -5.77
CA TRP A 68 10.60 -11.19 -5.57
C TRP A 68 9.71 -10.19 -4.84
N THR A 69 10.26 -9.53 -3.81
CA THR A 69 9.53 -8.59 -2.97
C THR A 69 9.05 -7.37 -3.73
N VAL A 70 9.87 -6.78 -4.62
CA VAL A 70 9.42 -5.67 -5.47
C VAL A 70 8.29 -6.11 -6.42
N ARG A 71 8.40 -7.30 -7.03
CA ARG A 71 7.36 -7.82 -7.93
C ARG A 71 6.06 -8.09 -7.17
N PHE A 72 6.17 -8.63 -5.96
CA PHE A 72 5.04 -8.82 -5.06
C PHE A 72 4.37 -7.48 -4.71
N ALA A 73 5.16 -6.45 -4.35
CA ALA A 73 4.63 -5.11 -4.08
C ALA A 73 3.90 -4.52 -5.30
N LEU A 74 4.46 -4.66 -6.51
CA LEU A 74 3.81 -4.22 -7.75
C LEU A 74 2.44 -4.90 -7.96
N VAL A 75 2.36 -6.22 -7.75
CA VAL A 75 1.09 -6.97 -7.85
C VAL A 75 0.11 -6.51 -6.77
N ALA A 76 0.55 -6.36 -5.52
CA ALA A 76 -0.29 -5.93 -4.42
C ALA A 76 -0.85 -4.51 -4.63
N TYR A 77 -0.04 -3.57 -5.11
CA TYR A 77 -0.53 -2.25 -5.55
C TYR A 77 -1.57 -2.38 -6.67
N ALA A 78 -1.27 -3.12 -7.73
CA ALA A 78 -2.22 -3.29 -8.84
C ALA A 78 -3.57 -3.84 -8.35
N LEU A 79 -3.55 -4.85 -7.47
CA LEU A 79 -4.75 -5.41 -6.86
C LEU A 79 -5.48 -4.40 -5.95
N ALA A 80 -4.77 -3.54 -5.23
CA ALA A 80 -5.39 -2.46 -4.47
C ALA A 80 -6.16 -1.49 -5.38
N GLY A 81 -5.57 -1.12 -6.52
CA GLY A 81 -6.24 -0.31 -7.53
C GLY A 81 -7.49 -0.99 -8.11
N VAL A 82 -7.40 -2.29 -8.44
CA VAL A 82 -8.55 -3.08 -8.92
C VAL A 82 -9.65 -3.17 -7.85
N ALA A 83 -9.30 -3.37 -6.59
CA ALA A 83 -10.27 -3.41 -5.50
C ALA A 83 -11.01 -2.07 -5.35
N MET A 84 -10.32 -0.93 -5.54
CA MET A 84 -10.97 0.39 -5.52
C MET A 84 -12.02 0.56 -6.60
N LEU A 85 -11.89 -0.09 -7.76
CA LEU A 85 -12.90 -0.02 -8.83
C LEU A 85 -14.26 -0.60 -8.42
N LEU A 86 -14.27 -1.43 -7.37
CA LEU A 86 -15.49 -2.02 -6.84
C LEU A 86 -16.11 -1.15 -5.73
N THR A 87 -15.56 0.02 -5.41
CA THR A 87 -16.12 0.87 -4.35
C THR A 87 -17.28 1.73 -4.85
N ALA A 88 -18.08 2.28 -3.93
CA ALA A 88 -19.15 3.20 -4.30
C ALA A 88 -18.57 4.52 -4.83
N TRP A 89 -19.24 5.17 -5.78
CA TRP A 89 -18.83 6.48 -6.28
C TRP A 89 -18.68 7.50 -5.14
N PRO A 90 -17.63 8.34 -5.12
CA PRO A 90 -16.54 8.52 -6.09
C PRO A 90 -15.30 7.63 -5.86
N GLY A 91 -15.39 6.64 -4.98
CA GLY A 91 -14.28 5.76 -4.59
C GLY A 91 -13.47 5.14 -5.74
N PRO A 92 -14.05 4.69 -6.86
CA PRO A 92 -13.28 4.15 -7.99
C PRO A 92 -12.20 5.08 -8.53
N LEU A 93 -12.33 6.41 -8.36
CA LEU A 93 -11.31 7.38 -8.76
C LEU A 93 -10.00 7.19 -8.00
N ALA A 94 -10.02 6.64 -6.78
CA ALA A 94 -8.80 6.39 -6.01
C ALA A 94 -7.92 5.28 -6.63
N ALA A 95 -8.44 4.48 -7.57
CA ALA A 95 -7.62 3.54 -8.34
C ALA A 95 -6.48 4.26 -9.10
N VAL A 96 -6.71 5.50 -9.54
CA VAL A 96 -5.69 6.34 -10.21
C VAL A 96 -4.55 6.68 -9.27
N LEU A 97 -4.83 6.87 -7.97
CA LEU A 97 -3.83 7.24 -6.97
C LEU A 97 -2.77 6.14 -6.76
N VAL A 98 -3.05 4.90 -7.20
CA VAL A 98 -2.10 3.80 -7.12
C VAL A 98 -1.04 3.84 -8.23
N ILE A 99 -1.33 4.48 -9.37
CA ILE A 99 -0.45 4.49 -10.54
C ILE A 99 0.95 5.06 -10.23
N PRO A 100 1.10 6.19 -9.51
CA PRO A 100 2.42 6.70 -9.15
C PRO A 100 3.27 5.71 -8.35
N TYR A 101 2.66 4.91 -7.48
CA TYR A 101 3.36 3.88 -6.70
C TYR A 101 3.94 2.79 -7.61
N LEU A 102 3.15 2.33 -8.59
CA LEU A 102 3.60 1.36 -9.59
C LEU A 102 4.78 1.93 -10.40
N VAL A 103 4.68 3.18 -10.85
CA VAL A 103 5.73 3.86 -11.62
C VAL A 103 7.03 3.97 -10.82
N VAL A 104 6.95 4.30 -9.53
CA VAL A 104 8.13 4.42 -8.66
C VAL A 104 8.76 3.06 -8.36
N CYS A 105 7.96 2.01 -8.17
CA CYS A 105 8.48 0.67 -7.86
C CYS A 105 9.03 -0.05 -9.11
N TRP A 106 8.50 0.24 -10.29
CA TRP A 106 8.79 -0.49 -11.54
C TRP A 106 10.27 -0.61 -11.92
N PRO A 107 11.12 0.44 -11.79
CA PRO A 107 12.55 0.34 -12.09
C PRO A 107 13.27 -0.74 -11.27
N TYR A 108 12.77 -1.04 -10.07
CA TYR A 108 13.40 -1.97 -9.12
C TYR A 108 12.92 -3.43 -9.29
N ARG A 109 12.04 -3.73 -10.25
CA ARG A 109 11.46 -5.09 -10.44
C ARG A 109 12.46 -6.23 -10.67
N ASN A 110 13.72 -5.89 -10.97
CA ASN A 110 14.82 -6.82 -11.20
C ASN A 110 15.99 -6.66 -10.21
N VAL A 111 15.86 -5.78 -9.21
CA VAL A 111 16.91 -5.47 -8.23
C VAL A 111 17.42 -6.74 -7.55
N THR A 112 18.73 -6.86 -7.40
CA THR A 112 19.35 -7.97 -6.67
C THR A 112 19.46 -7.63 -5.18
N ASP A 113 19.69 -8.63 -4.34
CA ASP A 113 19.89 -8.41 -2.91
C ASP A 113 21.14 -7.55 -2.64
N ALA A 114 22.19 -7.67 -3.46
CA ALA A 114 23.42 -6.87 -3.34
C ALA A 114 23.27 -5.41 -3.84
N GLU A 115 22.16 -5.10 -4.52
CA GLU A 115 21.84 -3.76 -5.03
C GLU A 115 20.58 -3.19 -4.34
N SER A 116 20.21 -3.76 -3.20
CA SER A 116 18.94 -3.48 -2.53
C SER A 116 18.85 -2.03 -2.04
N ASP A 117 19.99 -1.45 -1.68
CA ASP A 117 20.19 -0.05 -1.29
C ASP A 117 19.67 0.95 -2.34
N ARG A 118 19.72 0.60 -3.63
CA ARG A 118 19.16 1.43 -4.73
C ARG A 118 17.67 1.70 -4.54
N ALA A 119 16.95 0.80 -3.88
CA ALA A 119 15.52 0.96 -3.59
C ALA A 119 15.23 2.15 -2.66
N THR A 120 16.21 2.63 -1.89
CA THR A 120 16.11 3.84 -1.04
C THR A 120 15.66 5.06 -1.84
N ALA A 121 16.16 5.23 -3.07
CA ALA A 121 15.74 6.35 -3.92
C ALA A 121 14.27 6.23 -4.34
N GLY A 122 13.77 5.01 -4.52
CA GLY A 122 12.35 4.73 -4.76
C GLY A 122 11.52 4.99 -3.50
N TRP A 123 12.02 4.56 -2.34
CA TRP A 123 11.37 4.79 -1.05
C TRP A 123 11.23 6.28 -0.70
N ASN A 124 12.26 7.08 -0.96
CA ASN A 124 12.20 8.52 -0.76
C ASN A 124 11.13 9.19 -1.64
N ARG A 125 10.96 8.73 -2.88
CA ARG A 125 9.89 9.20 -3.78
C ARG A 125 8.52 8.73 -3.27
N PHE A 126 8.42 7.49 -2.79
CA PHE A 126 7.22 6.95 -2.17
C PHE A 126 6.72 7.83 -1.02
N LEU A 127 7.61 8.29 -0.12
CA LEU A 127 7.22 9.14 1.02
C LEU A 127 6.53 10.44 0.57
N TRP A 128 7.05 11.11 -0.46
CA TRP A 128 6.41 12.30 -1.02
C TRP A 128 5.10 12.00 -1.74
N LEU A 129 5.07 10.94 -2.56
CA LEU A 129 3.85 10.50 -3.22
C LEU A 129 2.75 10.16 -2.22
N ASN A 130 3.11 9.63 -1.06
CA ASN A 130 2.16 9.25 -0.04
C ASN A 130 1.40 10.44 0.52
N GLN A 131 2.02 11.61 0.62
CA GLN A 131 1.33 12.84 1.03
C GLN A 131 0.28 13.26 0.00
N ILE A 132 0.61 13.15 -1.29
CA ILE A 132 -0.31 13.49 -2.40
C ILE A 132 -1.46 12.50 -2.46
N ALA A 133 -1.19 11.21 -2.32
CA ALA A 133 -2.23 10.17 -2.30
C ALA A 133 -3.13 10.30 -1.06
N GLY A 134 -2.55 10.63 0.09
CA GLY A 134 -3.31 10.93 1.30
C GLY A 134 -4.25 12.13 1.11
N PHE A 135 -3.75 13.21 0.50
CA PHE A 135 -4.57 14.36 0.12
C PHE A 135 -5.71 13.95 -0.84
N GLY A 136 -5.40 13.25 -1.94
CA GLY A 136 -6.40 12.82 -2.91
C GLY A 136 -7.47 11.91 -2.31
N THR A 137 -7.06 10.95 -1.48
CA THR A 137 -7.98 10.06 -0.75
C THR A 137 -8.88 10.84 0.19
N THR A 138 -8.33 11.81 0.91
CA THR A 138 -9.10 12.68 1.81
C THR A 138 -10.14 13.50 1.03
N MET A 139 -9.77 14.07 -0.13
CA MET A 139 -10.71 14.81 -0.98
C MET A 139 -11.84 13.91 -1.48
N LEU A 140 -11.55 12.66 -1.86
CA LEU A 140 -12.57 11.69 -2.27
C LEU A 140 -13.54 11.34 -1.13
N LEU A 141 -13.03 11.18 0.10
CA LEU A 141 -13.87 10.92 1.28
C LEU A 141 -14.77 12.12 1.61
N ILE A 142 -14.25 13.34 1.54
CA ILE A 142 -15.04 14.56 1.73
C ILE A 142 -16.13 14.69 0.65
N TRP A 143 -15.79 14.40 -0.61
CA TRP A 143 -16.78 14.42 -1.69
C TRP A 143 -17.85 13.34 -1.48
N TRP A 144 -17.45 12.12 -1.15
CA TRP A 144 -18.38 11.04 -0.82
C TRP A 144 -19.36 11.44 0.29
N TRP A 145 -18.86 12.11 1.34
CA TRP A 145 -19.68 12.62 2.42
C TRP A 145 -20.75 13.61 1.92
N PHE A 146 -20.37 14.59 1.10
CA PHE A 146 -21.35 15.53 0.52
C PHE A 146 -22.42 14.88 -0.37
N LEU A 147 -22.15 13.71 -0.94
CA LEU A 147 -23.13 12.97 -1.75
C LEU A 147 -24.04 12.06 -0.92
N SER A 148 -23.65 11.73 0.31
CA SER A 148 -24.28 10.67 1.11
C SER A 148 -24.87 11.16 2.44
N ALA A 149 -24.56 12.39 2.85
CA ALA A 149 -25.13 13.07 4.00
C ALA A 149 -26.46 13.74 3.65
#